data_AF-A0A940TA59-F1
#
_entry.id   AF-A0A940TA59-F1
#
_cell.length_a   1.000
_cell.length_b   1.000
_cell.length_c   1.000
_cell.angle_alpha   90.00
_cell.angle_beta   90.00
_cell.angle_gamma   90.00
#
_symmetry.space_group_name_H-M   'P 1'
#
loop_
_entity.id
_entity.type
_entity.pdbx_description
1 polymer ?
#
loop_
_entity_poly.entity_id
_entity_poly.type
_entity_poly.pdbx_seq_one_letter_code
_entity_poly.pdbx_strand_id
1 'polypeptide(L)'
;MGGIFINQAGYRPDSVKLAVMPFEADSISVVDFYDNEIYSAKAVLWGEDKNSGDTVYCADFSDFKAVGSYRIKYRDKFSESFEIGENVYSKALDSVSKAYYYLRCGCGLTEKYAGKFKHGVCHNKRALLWDNREVSLEVSGGWHDAGDYGRYVTAGACALAHILYGYILFPKA
;
A
#
# COMPACT_ATOMS: atom_id res chain seq x y z
N MET A 1 12.98 21.20 3.41
CA MET A 1 12.24 21.55 2.17
C MET A 1 11.33 20.39 1.83
N GLY A 2 10.02 20.55 1.97
CA GLY A 2 9.06 19.47 1.72
C GLY A 2 8.65 19.37 0.25
N GLY A 3 8.12 18.20 -0.12
CA GLY A 3 7.56 17.89 -1.44
C GLY A 3 6.05 18.13 -1.50
N ILE A 4 5.45 17.82 -2.65
CA ILE A 4 4.00 17.78 -2.83
C ILE A 4 3.56 16.33 -2.62
N PHE A 5 2.79 16.06 -1.57
CA PHE A 5 2.38 14.71 -1.19
C PHE A 5 1.02 14.35 -1.78
N ILE A 6 0.97 13.19 -2.44
CA ILE A 6 -0.21 12.61 -3.10
C ILE A 6 -0.24 11.10 -2.87
N ASN A 7 -1.35 10.45 -3.24
CA ASN A 7 -1.41 8.99 -3.31
C ASN A 7 -0.67 8.51 -4.57
N GLN A 8 0.53 7.95 -4.38
CA GLN A 8 1.36 7.47 -5.50
C GLN A 8 0.79 6.22 -6.20
N ALA A 9 -0.15 5.50 -5.58
CA ALA A 9 -0.89 4.46 -6.29
C ALA A 9 -1.91 5.05 -7.28
N GLY A 10 -2.38 6.27 -7.02
CA GLY A 10 -3.39 6.96 -7.82
C GLY A 10 -4.73 7.11 -7.12
N TYR A 11 -5.72 7.54 -7.91
CA TYR A 11 -7.07 7.89 -7.47
C TYR A 11 -8.11 7.29 -8.42
N ARG A 12 -9.28 6.93 -7.89
CA ARG A 12 -10.42 6.62 -8.77
C ARG A 12 -11.05 7.92 -9.27
N PRO A 13 -11.73 7.92 -10.44
CA PRO A 13 -12.36 9.13 -10.97
C PRO A 13 -13.29 9.82 -9.97
N ASP A 14 -14.06 9.06 -9.20
CA ASP A 14 -15.01 9.60 -8.22
C ASP A 14 -14.51 9.61 -6.77
N SER A 15 -13.23 9.28 -6.51
CA SER A 15 -12.68 9.38 -5.16
C SER A 15 -12.28 10.81 -4.80
N VAL A 16 -12.21 11.08 -3.50
CA VAL A 16 -11.55 12.28 -2.97
C VAL A 16 -10.08 12.27 -3.38
N LYS A 17 -9.55 13.42 -3.81
CA LYS A 17 -8.17 13.59 -4.27
C LYS A 17 -7.58 14.84 -3.64
N LEU A 18 -6.58 14.65 -2.79
CA LEU A 18 -5.90 15.72 -2.07
C LEU A 18 -4.43 15.75 -2.42
N ALA A 19 -3.90 16.97 -2.57
CA ALA A 19 -2.47 17.25 -2.58
C ALA A 19 -2.12 18.03 -1.31
N VAL A 20 -1.13 17.56 -0.55
CA VAL A 20 -0.71 18.17 0.72
C VAL A 20 0.71 18.71 0.60
N MET A 21 0.92 19.94 1.05
CA MET A 21 2.18 20.66 0.94
C MET A 21 2.57 21.24 2.30
N PRO A 22 3.76 20.93 2.86
CA PRO A 22 4.24 21.52 4.12
C PRO A 22 4.95 22.86 3.86
N PHE A 23 4.35 23.68 2.99
CA PHE A 23 4.82 25.01 2.61
C PHE A 23 3.64 25.81 2.07
N GLU A 24 3.75 27.13 2.11
CA GLU A 24 2.71 28.03 1.62
C GLU A 24 2.46 27.86 0.12
N ALA A 25 1.22 27.50 -0.21
CA ALA A 25 0.71 27.36 -1.56
C ALA A 25 -0.66 28.04 -1.66
N ASP A 26 -0.87 28.81 -2.73
CA ASP A 26 -2.15 29.42 -3.05
C ASP A 26 -3.01 28.55 -3.99
N SER A 27 -2.35 27.68 -4.76
CA SER A 27 -2.94 26.87 -5.82
C SER A 27 -2.02 25.71 -6.20
N ILE A 28 -2.55 24.79 -7.01
CA ILE A 28 -1.80 23.76 -7.71
C ILE A 28 -2.26 23.68 -9.16
N SER A 29 -1.39 23.15 -10.01
CA SER A 29 -1.71 22.71 -11.37
C SER A 29 -1.60 21.19 -11.45
N VAL A 30 -2.60 20.52 -12.02
CA VAL A 30 -2.49 19.14 -12.48
C VAL A 30 -1.97 19.18 -13.90
N VAL A 31 -0.82 18.56 -14.12
CA VAL A 31 -0.14 18.55 -15.42
C VAL A 31 -0.06 17.15 -16.03
N ASP A 32 -0.09 17.08 -17.35
CA ASP A 32 0.19 15.84 -18.11
C ASP A 32 1.70 15.54 -18.19
N PHE A 33 2.09 14.49 -18.93
CA PHE A 33 3.50 14.13 -19.14
C PHE A 33 4.33 15.12 -19.96
N TYR A 34 3.67 16.07 -20.61
CA TYR A 34 4.31 17.15 -21.38
C TYR A 34 4.35 18.46 -20.59
N ASP A 35 4.04 18.41 -19.29
CA ASP A 35 3.91 19.55 -18.38
C ASP A 35 2.83 20.58 -18.79
N ASN A 36 1.86 20.18 -19.61
CA ASN A 36 0.69 21.01 -19.91
C ASN A 36 -0.24 21.01 -18.72
N GLU A 37 -0.68 22.20 -18.27
CA GLU A 37 -1.73 22.31 -17.26
C GLU A 37 -3.07 21.87 -17.86
N ILE A 38 -3.70 20.87 -17.24
CA ILE A 38 -5.00 20.32 -17.64
C ILE A 38 -6.10 20.72 -16.64
N TYR A 39 -5.72 21.00 -15.40
CA TYR A 39 -6.63 21.39 -14.33
C TYR A 39 -5.89 22.19 -13.25
N SER A 40 -6.59 23.02 -12.50
CA SER A 40 -6.05 23.72 -11.34
C SER A 40 -7.01 23.68 -10.16
N ALA A 41 -6.44 23.69 -8.95
CA ALA A 41 -7.20 23.72 -7.70
C ALA A 41 -6.58 24.74 -6.74
N LYS A 42 -7.42 25.40 -5.96
CA LYS A 42 -6.95 26.30 -4.90
C LYS A 42 -6.34 25.49 -3.77
N ALA A 43 -5.20 25.94 -3.27
CA ALA A 43 -4.64 25.44 -2.02
C ALA A 43 -5.07 26.36 -0.88
N VAL A 44 -5.47 25.76 0.24
CA VAL A 44 -5.87 26.48 1.45
C VAL A 44 -4.99 26.08 2.62
N LEU A 45 -4.70 27.02 3.51
CA LEU A 45 -4.07 26.72 4.78
C LEU A 45 -4.97 25.75 5.54
N TRP A 46 -4.47 24.55 5.79
CA TRP A 46 -5.17 23.55 6.59
C TRP A 46 -4.78 23.66 8.07
N GLY A 47 -3.59 24.21 8.35
CA GLY A 47 -3.09 24.49 9.69
C GLY A 47 -1.88 23.64 10.04
N GLU A 48 -1.56 23.55 11.32
CA GLU A 48 -0.48 22.70 11.82
C GLU A 48 -0.95 21.24 11.94
N ASP A 49 -0.27 20.32 11.26
CA ASP A 49 -0.41 18.89 11.52
C ASP A 49 0.36 18.52 12.79
N LYS A 50 -0.34 18.07 13.82
CA LYS A 50 0.26 17.77 15.13
C LYS A 50 1.18 16.56 15.12
N ASN A 51 1.06 15.65 14.13
CA ASN A 51 1.87 14.44 14.10
C ASN A 51 3.25 14.71 13.48
N SER A 52 3.32 15.56 12.45
CA SER A 52 4.58 15.95 11.82
C SER A 52 5.16 17.26 12.36
N GLY A 53 4.33 18.15 12.91
CA GLY A 53 4.69 19.51 13.29
C GLY A 53 4.74 20.49 12.11
N ASP A 54 4.31 20.06 10.92
CA ASP A 54 4.33 20.90 9.73
C ASP A 54 3.08 21.80 9.66
N THR A 55 3.26 23.04 9.24
CA THR A 55 2.12 23.84 8.74
C THR A 55 1.81 23.40 7.31
N VAL A 56 0.64 22.83 7.10
CA VAL A 56 0.22 22.22 5.85
C VAL A 56 -0.82 23.04 5.08
N TYR A 57 -0.66 23.05 3.77
CA TYR A 57 -1.61 23.55 2.80
C TYR A 57 -2.18 22.37 2.02
N CYS A 58 -3.47 22.42 1.73
CA CYS A 58 -4.19 21.35 1.04
C CYS A 58 -4.90 21.89 -0.19
N ALA A 59 -4.76 21.18 -1.30
CA ALA A 59 -5.57 21.40 -2.48
C ALA A 59 -6.43 20.16 -2.75
N ASP A 60 -7.74 20.37 -2.81
CA ASP A 60 -8.70 19.36 -3.24
C ASP A 60 -8.92 19.48 -4.75
N PHE A 61 -8.60 18.42 -5.49
CA PHE A 61 -8.81 18.32 -6.93
C PHE A 61 -9.77 17.18 -7.28
N SER A 62 -10.68 16.85 -6.37
CA SER A 62 -11.64 15.75 -6.54
C SER A 62 -12.56 15.92 -7.74
N ASP A 63 -12.85 17.15 -8.15
CA ASP A 63 -13.64 17.45 -9.35
C ASP A 63 -12.93 17.09 -10.65
N PHE A 64 -11.60 16.92 -10.62
CA PHE A 64 -10.84 16.42 -11.76
C PHE A 64 -10.96 14.89 -11.86
N LYS A 65 -11.65 14.42 -12.90
CA LYS A 65 -12.00 13.01 -13.09
C LYS A 65 -11.41 12.38 -14.36
N ALA A 66 -10.70 13.15 -15.16
CA ALA A 66 -10.15 12.66 -16.42
C ALA A 66 -9.17 11.50 -16.14
N VAL A 67 -9.41 10.37 -16.79
CA VAL A 67 -8.55 9.18 -16.68
C VAL A 67 -7.24 9.46 -17.40
N GLY A 68 -6.13 9.13 -16.75
CA GLY A 68 -4.80 9.37 -17.28
C GLY A 68 -3.73 9.34 -16.21
N SER A 69 -2.55 9.81 -16.58
CA SER A 69 -1.40 9.90 -15.67
C SER A 69 -0.96 11.35 -15.59
N TYR A 70 -0.69 11.79 -14.37
CA TYR A 70 -0.52 13.20 -14.06
C TYR A 70 0.55 13.42 -13.00
N ARG A 71 0.93 14.69 -12.82
CA ARG A 71 1.69 15.20 -11.68
C ARG A 71 1.01 16.44 -11.13
N ILE A 72 1.22 16.72 -9.86
CA ILE A 72 0.89 18.02 -9.28
C ILE A 72 2.11 18.92 -9.42
N LYS A 73 1.89 20.15 -9.87
CA LYS A 73 2.90 21.20 -9.99
C LYS A 73 2.52 22.40 -9.16
N TYR A 74 3.51 22.99 -8.49
CA TYR A 74 3.43 24.31 -7.89
C TYR A 74 4.76 25.01 -8.05
N ARG A 75 4.79 26.10 -8.84
CA ARG A 75 6.02 26.80 -9.25
C ARG A 75 7.02 25.82 -9.91
N ASP A 76 8.20 25.67 -9.33
CA ASP A 76 9.29 24.77 -9.74
C ASP A 76 9.20 23.37 -9.11
N LYS A 77 8.23 23.14 -8.21
CA LYS A 77 8.05 21.87 -7.51
C LYS A 77 7.04 20.98 -8.22
N PHE A 78 7.31 19.69 -8.17
CA PHE A 78 6.44 18.65 -8.69
C PHE A 78 6.25 17.52 -7.67
N SER A 79 5.10 16.86 -7.72
CA SER A 79 4.90 15.56 -7.08
C SER A 79 5.53 14.43 -7.89
N GLU A 80 5.56 13.24 -7.30
CA GLU A 80 5.63 11.98 -8.04
C GLU A 80 4.45 11.85 -9.01
N SER A 81 4.60 11.02 -10.04
CA SER A 81 3.49 10.73 -10.95
C SER A 81 2.43 9.86 -10.28
N PHE A 82 1.18 10.07 -10.65
CA PHE A 82 0.05 9.27 -10.20
C PHE A 82 -0.94 9.04 -11.35
N GLU A 83 -1.79 8.03 -11.20
CA GLU A 83 -2.84 7.70 -12.16
C GLU A 83 -4.23 8.10 -11.63
N ILE A 84 -5.13 8.47 -12.54
CA ILE A 84 -6.56 8.52 -12.29
C ILE A 84 -7.20 7.42 -13.13
N GLY A 85 -7.89 6.48 -12.50
CA GLY A 85 -8.52 5.35 -13.18
C GLY A 85 -9.22 4.37 -12.23
N GLU A 86 -10.06 3.49 -12.76
CA GLU A 86 -10.87 2.57 -11.94
C GLU A 86 -10.02 1.53 -11.16
N ASN A 87 -8.90 1.11 -11.76
CA ASN A 87 -8.09 -0.02 -11.31
C ASN A 87 -6.75 0.38 -10.67
N VAL A 88 -6.61 1.63 -10.22
CA VAL A 88 -5.36 2.18 -9.65
C VAL A 88 -4.84 1.38 -8.43
N TYR A 89 -5.73 0.67 -7.72
CA TYR A 89 -5.37 -0.13 -6.55
C TYR A 89 -5.13 -1.61 -6.84
N SER A 90 -5.39 -2.10 -8.07
CA SER A 90 -5.29 -3.53 -8.39
C SER A 90 -3.87 -4.07 -8.17
N LYS A 91 -2.85 -3.32 -8.59
CA LYS A 91 -1.44 -3.70 -8.38
C LYS A 91 -1.07 -3.78 -6.90
N ALA A 92 -1.60 -2.88 -6.08
CA ALA A 92 -1.36 -2.89 -4.63
C ALA A 92 -2.03 -4.11 -3.98
N LEU A 93 -3.28 -4.41 -4.36
CA LEU A 93 -4.01 -5.59 -3.89
C LEU A 93 -3.29 -6.89 -4.28
N ASP A 94 -2.83 -7.00 -5.53
CA ASP A 94 -2.06 -8.15 -6.01
C ASP A 94 -0.77 -8.32 -5.21
N SER A 95 -0.05 -7.21 -4.97
CA SER A 95 1.23 -7.21 -4.26
C SER A 95 1.08 -7.65 -2.80
N VAL A 96 0.08 -7.11 -2.09
CA VAL A 96 -0.20 -7.47 -0.70
C VAL A 96 -0.69 -8.93 -0.60
N SER A 97 -1.56 -9.36 -1.51
CA SER A 97 -1.99 -10.76 -1.58
C SER A 97 -0.82 -11.69 -1.85
N LYS A 98 0.11 -11.26 -2.72
CA LYS A 98 1.32 -12.01 -3.05
C LYS A 98 2.30 -12.08 -1.88
N ALA A 99 2.33 -11.09 -0.99
CA ALA A 99 3.16 -11.14 0.22
C ALA A 99 2.82 -12.37 1.08
N TYR A 100 1.55 -12.71 1.27
CA TYR A 100 1.15 -13.93 1.99
C TYR A 100 1.58 -15.23 1.30
N TYR A 101 1.79 -15.23 -0.02
CA TYR A 101 2.42 -16.36 -0.70
C TYR A 101 3.91 -16.45 -0.36
N TYR A 102 4.62 -15.32 -0.31
CA TYR A 102 6.04 -15.28 0.05
C TYR A 102 6.29 -15.64 1.52
N LEU A 103 5.32 -15.40 2.40
CA LEU A 103 5.44 -15.73 3.81
C LEU A 103 5.10 -17.19 4.13
N ARG A 104 4.75 -18.04 3.16
CA ARG A 104 4.35 -19.43 3.48
C ARG A 104 5.51 -20.23 4.09
N CYS A 105 5.22 -20.86 5.22
CA CYS A 105 6.13 -21.74 5.94
C CYS A 105 5.80 -23.22 5.67
N GLY A 106 6.75 -24.14 5.80
CA GLY A 106 6.51 -25.58 5.62
C GLY A 106 6.53 -26.06 4.16
N CYS A 107 6.60 -25.16 3.18
CA CYS A 107 6.67 -25.49 1.76
C CYS A 107 7.80 -24.75 1.05
N GLY A 108 8.19 -25.25 -0.12
CA GLY A 108 9.06 -24.52 -1.03
C GLY A 108 8.25 -23.55 -1.88
N LEU A 109 8.82 -22.40 -2.20
CA LEU A 109 8.25 -21.46 -3.16
C LEU A 109 8.90 -21.66 -4.51
N THR A 110 8.11 -22.07 -5.50
CA THR A 110 8.63 -22.36 -6.83
C THR A 110 8.92 -21.09 -7.62
N GLU A 111 9.89 -21.14 -8.53
CA GLU A 111 10.23 -20.04 -9.43
C GLU A 111 9.03 -19.54 -10.25
N LYS A 112 8.13 -20.44 -10.66
CA LYS A 112 6.90 -20.11 -11.39
C LYS A 112 6.09 -19.01 -10.70
N TYR A 113 6.04 -19.04 -9.37
CA TYR A 113 5.23 -18.12 -8.59
C TYR A 113 6.09 -17.12 -7.78
N ALA A 114 7.35 -17.40 -7.50
CA ALA A 114 8.22 -16.57 -6.66
C ALA A 114 9.32 -15.83 -7.43
N GLY A 115 9.56 -16.17 -8.71
CA GLY A 115 10.67 -15.67 -9.50
C GLY A 115 12.00 -15.83 -8.78
N LYS A 116 12.78 -14.74 -8.73
CA LYS A 116 14.08 -14.68 -8.05
C LYS A 116 13.99 -14.88 -6.52
N PHE A 117 12.81 -14.75 -5.93
CA PHE A 117 12.59 -14.90 -4.48
C PHE A 117 12.17 -16.33 -4.09
N LYS A 118 12.40 -17.31 -4.97
CA LYS A 118 12.18 -18.73 -4.69
C LYS A 118 13.03 -19.22 -3.51
N HIS A 119 12.51 -20.18 -2.76
CA HIS A 119 13.26 -20.89 -1.73
C HIS A 119 12.82 -22.34 -1.60
N GLY A 120 13.69 -23.19 -1.06
CA GLY A 120 13.38 -24.60 -0.77
C GLY A 120 12.44 -24.75 0.42
N VAL A 121 12.04 -25.99 0.74
CA VAL A 121 11.17 -26.26 1.90
C VAL A 121 11.82 -25.76 3.18
N CYS A 122 11.07 -25.01 4.00
CA CYS A 122 11.53 -24.48 5.28
C CYS A 122 10.71 -25.07 6.44
N HIS A 123 11.32 -25.23 7.62
CA HIS A 123 10.67 -25.60 8.89
C HIS A 123 9.68 -26.78 8.80
N ASN A 124 10.05 -27.84 8.08
CA ASN A 124 9.22 -29.05 7.86
C ASN A 124 9.41 -30.14 8.92
N LYS A 125 10.01 -29.79 10.06
CA LYS A 125 10.14 -30.70 11.20
C LYS A 125 8.99 -30.48 12.17
N ARG A 126 8.61 -31.53 12.90
CA ARG A 126 7.69 -31.45 14.03
C ARG A 126 8.22 -30.48 15.08
N ALA A 127 7.33 -29.70 15.69
CA ALA A 127 7.71 -28.84 16.81
C ALA A 127 7.62 -29.63 18.12
N LEU A 128 8.50 -29.32 19.07
CA LEU A 128 8.45 -29.87 20.42
C LEU A 128 7.73 -28.90 21.34
N LEU A 129 6.80 -29.39 22.16
CA LEU A 129 6.15 -28.56 23.18
C LEU A 129 7.19 -28.01 24.15
N TRP A 130 7.09 -26.73 24.50
CA TRP A 130 8.10 -26.07 25.34
C TRP A 130 8.20 -26.72 26.73
N ASP A 131 7.06 -26.94 27.38
CA ASP A 131 6.96 -27.46 28.75
C ASP A 131 7.15 -28.99 28.85
N ASN A 132 7.03 -29.71 27.73
CA ASN A 132 7.33 -31.14 27.66
C ASN A 132 7.89 -31.53 26.29
N ARG A 133 9.22 -31.67 26.21
CA ARG A 133 9.95 -31.96 24.97
C ARG A 133 9.77 -33.39 24.44
N GLU A 134 9.15 -34.28 25.21
CA GLU A 134 8.75 -35.61 24.73
C GLU A 134 7.53 -35.53 23.81
N VAL A 135 6.73 -34.46 23.94
CA VAL A 135 5.58 -34.21 23.07
C VAL A 135 6.02 -33.50 21.80
N SER A 136 5.86 -34.18 20.65
CA SER A 136 6.08 -33.60 19.33
C SER A 136 4.75 -33.40 18.60
N LEU A 137 4.55 -32.22 18.02
CA LEU A 137 3.32 -31.82 17.34
C LEU A 137 3.58 -31.52 15.86
N GLU A 138 2.65 -31.93 15.01
CA GLU A 138 2.63 -31.49 13.62
C GLU A 138 2.01 -30.09 13.58
N VAL A 139 2.84 -29.10 13.34
CA VAL A 139 2.41 -27.71 13.22
C VAL A 139 3.04 -27.08 11.99
N SER A 140 3.26 -27.84 10.91
CA SER A 140 3.79 -27.32 9.64
C SER A 140 2.77 -26.39 8.95
N GLY A 141 3.23 -25.56 8.02
CA GLY A 141 2.37 -24.62 7.29
C GLY A 141 2.25 -23.22 7.93
N GLY A 142 1.22 -22.49 7.55
CA GLY A 142 0.98 -21.11 8.00
C GLY A 142 1.92 -20.10 7.34
N TRP A 143 2.02 -18.92 7.96
CA TRP A 143 2.84 -17.80 7.50
C TRP A 143 3.93 -17.45 8.51
N HIS A 144 5.15 -17.23 8.04
CA HIS A 144 6.15 -16.42 8.77
C HIS A 144 5.52 -15.06 9.08
N ASP A 145 5.59 -14.66 10.34
CA ASP A 145 4.78 -13.55 10.84
C ASP A 145 5.31 -12.19 10.41
N ALA A 146 6.63 -12.03 10.40
CA ALA A 146 7.28 -10.78 10.07
C ALA A 146 8.62 -11.03 9.36
N GLY A 147 9.68 -10.33 9.78
CA GLY A 147 11.04 -10.54 9.29
C GLY A 147 11.71 -11.79 9.88
N ASP A 148 11.12 -12.41 10.91
CA ASP A 148 11.54 -13.69 11.48
C ASP A 148 10.68 -14.85 10.94
N TYR A 149 11.07 -16.08 11.28
CA TYR A 149 10.37 -17.29 10.85
C TYR A 149 9.34 -17.80 11.88
N GLY A 150 9.09 -17.04 12.95
CA GLY A 150 8.05 -17.33 13.93
C GLY A 150 6.66 -17.33 13.30
N ARG A 151 5.74 -18.02 13.98
CA ARG A 151 4.35 -18.16 13.56
C ARG A 151 3.47 -18.00 14.79
N TYR A 152 2.63 -16.97 14.81
CA TYR A 152 1.88 -16.58 16.00
C TYR A 152 0.38 -16.62 15.71
N VAL A 153 -0.37 -17.35 16.54
CA VAL A 153 -1.82 -17.55 16.35
C VAL A 153 -2.57 -16.23 16.40
N THR A 154 -2.19 -15.33 17.30
CA THR A 154 -2.88 -14.04 17.49
C THR A 154 -2.79 -13.15 16.24
N ALA A 155 -1.57 -12.94 15.74
CA ALA A 155 -1.33 -12.16 14.53
C ALA A 155 -1.89 -12.86 13.28
N GLY A 156 -1.62 -14.16 13.13
CA GLY A 156 -2.11 -14.95 12.01
C GLY A 156 -3.63 -15.03 11.91
N ALA A 157 -4.34 -15.16 13.04
CA ALA A 157 -5.81 -15.17 13.06
C ALA A 157 -6.40 -13.80 12.68
N CYS A 158 -5.79 -12.70 13.16
CA CYS A 158 -6.20 -11.35 12.79
C CYS A 158 -6.00 -11.09 11.29
N ALA A 159 -4.83 -11.45 10.75
CA ALA A 159 -4.54 -11.35 9.33
C ALA A 159 -5.53 -12.16 8.48
N LEU A 160 -5.79 -13.41 8.86
CA LEU A 160 -6.78 -14.25 8.19
C LEU A 160 -8.18 -13.64 8.23
N ALA A 161 -8.62 -13.11 9.37
CA ALA A 161 -9.94 -12.48 9.50
C ALA A 161 -10.09 -11.28 8.56
N HIS A 162 -9.08 -10.40 8.46
CA HIS A 162 -9.12 -9.27 7.53
C HIS A 162 -9.16 -9.70 6.06
N ILE A 163 -8.42 -10.74 5.67
CA ILE A 163 -8.47 -11.30 4.31
C ILE A 163 -9.88 -11.85 4.02
N LEU A 164 -10.46 -12.60 4.96
CA LEU A 164 -11.80 -13.17 4.83
C LEU A 164 -12.86 -12.07 4.73
N TYR A 165 -12.78 -11.02 5.56
CA TYR A 165 -13.68 -9.88 5.45
C TYR A 165 -13.53 -9.14 4.12
N GLY A 166 -12.30 -8.96 3.64
CA GLY A 166 -12.05 -8.38 2.33
C GLY A 166 -12.77 -9.16 1.22
N TYR A 167 -12.65 -10.50 1.23
CA TYR A 167 -13.35 -11.35 0.28
C TYR A 167 -14.88 -11.30 0.40
N ILE A 168 -15.41 -11.35 1.64
CA ILE A 168 -16.85 -11.35 1.90
C ILE A 168 -17.49 -10.01 1.49
N LEU A 169 -16.85 -8.89 1.84
CA LEU A 169 -17.38 -7.56 1.59
C LEU A 169 -17.16 -7.11 0.13
N PHE A 170 -16.08 -7.58 -0.51
CA PHE A 170 -15.68 -7.15 -1.85
C PHE A 170 -15.35 -8.34 -2.77
N PRO A 171 -16.29 -9.27 -3.02
CA PRO A 171 -16.02 -10.51 -3.76
C PRO A 171 -15.72 -10.31 -5.25
N LYS A 172 -15.89 -9.09 -5.77
CA LYS A 172 -15.65 -8.72 -7.17
C LYS A 172 -14.43 -7.79 -7.33
N ALA A 173 -13.69 -7.54 -6.25
CA ALA A 173 -12.48 -6.74 -6.27
C ALA A 173 -11.37 -7.41 -7.11
#